data_AF-A0A2P5AXS5-F1
#
_entry.id   AF-A0A2P5AXS5-F1
#
_cell.length_a   1.000
_cell.length_b   1.000
_cell.length_c   1.000
_cell.angle_alpha   90.00
_cell.angle_beta   90.00
_cell.angle_gamma   90.00
#
_symmetry.space_group_name_H-M   'P 1'
#
loop_
_entity.id
_entity.type
_entity.pdbx_description
1 polymer ?
#
loop_
_entity_poly.entity_id
_entity_poly.type
_entity_poly.pdbx_seq_one_letter_code
_entity_poly.pdbx_strand_id
1 'polypeptide(L)'
;MKLATQLSTIYASLAGSPRATVALISKRPTFTNIGDDEGRTPLLVAVKLGSKIRDLMWYLTLKTTDEEPSRPFTGPHAGDLVIRLAASGYVGKREHIA
;
A
#
# COMPACT_ATOMS: atom_id res chain seq x y z
N MET A 1 -11.26 12.73 -16.26
CA MET A 1 -12.08 12.29 -15.11
C MET A 1 -11.89 10.83 -14.70
N LYS A 2 -11.89 9.84 -15.60
CA LYS A 2 -11.87 8.40 -15.24
C LYS A 2 -10.68 7.94 -14.37
N LEU A 3 -9.50 8.53 -14.53
CA LEU A 3 -8.29 8.14 -13.79
C LEU A 3 -8.35 8.59 -12.31
N ALA A 4 -8.76 9.84 -12.06
CA ALA A 4 -8.93 10.38 -10.71
C ALA A 4 -9.99 9.62 -9.90
N THR A 5 -11.09 9.23 -10.55
CA THR A 5 -12.14 8.42 -9.89
C THR A 5 -11.62 7.03 -9.50
N GLN A 6 -10.86 6.36 -10.35
CA GLN A 6 -10.32 5.04 -10.01
C GLN A 6 -9.24 5.10 -8.94
N LEU A 7 -8.42 6.14 -8.95
CA LEU A 7 -7.41 6.38 -7.93
C LEU A 7 -8.10 6.59 -6.56
N SER A 8 -9.10 7.47 -6.49
CA SER A 8 -9.96 7.66 -5.31
C SER A 8 -10.61 6.34 -4.86
N THR A 9 -11.05 5.49 -5.79
CA THR A 9 -11.65 4.19 -5.47
C THR A 9 -10.65 3.22 -4.83
N ILE A 10 -9.40 3.18 -5.29
CA ILE A 10 -8.36 2.35 -4.67
C ILE A 10 -8.16 2.79 -3.21
N TYR A 11 -8.01 4.08 -2.95
CA TYR A 11 -7.80 4.58 -1.59
C TYR A 11 -8.99 4.29 -0.67
N ALA A 12 -10.23 4.48 -1.14
CA ALA A 12 -11.42 4.09 -0.39
C ALA A 12 -11.48 2.57 -0.12
N SER A 13 -11.04 1.74 -1.08
CA SER A 13 -11.07 0.28 -0.94
C SER A 13 -10.05 -0.28 0.05
N LEU A 14 -8.93 0.41 0.31
CA LEU A 14 -7.85 -0.08 1.17
C LEU A 14 -8.33 -0.44 2.58
N ALA A 15 -9.23 0.37 3.14
CA ALA A 15 -9.82 0.12 4.46
C ALA A 15 -11.18 -0.60 4.39
N GLY A 16 -11.87 -0.55 3.24
CA GLY A 16 -13.24 -1.08 3.09
C GLY A 16 -13.33 -2.50 2.52
N SER A 17 -12.49 -2.85 1.54
CA SER A 17 -12.56 -4.15 0.85
C SER A 17 -11.24 -4.53 0.19
N PRO A 18 -10.41 -5.38 0.85
CA PRO A 18 -9.19 -5.91 0.25
C PRO A 18 -9.41 -6.61 -1.09
N ARG A 19 -10.54 -7.31 -1.24
CA ARG A 19 -10.91 -7.98 -2.50
C ARG A 19 -11.12 -6.97 -3.64
N ALA A 20 -11.78 -5.85 -3.37
CA ALA A 20 -11.97 -4.79 -4.36
C ALA A 20 -10.64 -4.14 -4.72
N THR A 21 -9.76 -3.89 -3.74
CA THR A 21 -8.41 -3.35 -3.98
C THR A 21 -7.61 -4.27 -4.91
N VAL A 22 -7.56 -5.57 -4.61
CA VAL A 22 -6.87 -6.55 -5.47
C VAL A 22 -7.45 -6.54 -6.88
N ALA A 23 -8.78 -6.55 -7.03
CA ALA A 23 -9.42 -6.54 -8.35
C ALA A 23 -9.09 -5.28 -9.17
N LEU A 24 -9.00 -4.11 -8.52
CA LEU A 24 -8.63 -2.85 -9.17
C LEU A 24 -7.17 -2.86 -9.62
N ILE A 25 -6.26 -3.30 -8.76
CA ILE A 25 -4.82 -3.39 -9.06
C ILE A 25 -4.56 -4.41 -10.16
N SER A 26 -5.22 -5.57 -10.13
CA SER A 26 -5.09 -6.57 -11.20
C SER A 26 -5.52 -6.03 -12.56
N LYS A 27 -6.51 -5.14 -12.61
CA LYS A 27 -6.92 -4.47 -13.87
C LYS A 27 -5.95 -3.38 -14.31
N ARG A 28 -5.27 -2.73 -13.36
CA ARG A 28 -4.37 -1.59 -13.61
C ARG A 28 -3.19 -1.61 -12.63
N PRO A 29 -2.14 -2.42 -12.90
CA PRO A 29 -1.03 -2.58 -11.97
C PRO A 29 -0.29 -1.28 -11.67
N THR A 30 -0.17 -0.37 -12.64
CA THR A 30 0.53 0.92 -12.49
C THR A 30 -0.03 1.81 -11.38
N PHE A 31 -1.26 1.58 -10.93
CA PHE A 31 -1.86 2.35 -9.85
C PHE A 31 -1.18 2.13 -8.49
N THR A 32 -0.38 1.08 -8.33
CA THR A 32 0.41 0.87 -7.10
C THR A 32 1.49 1.93 -6.89
N ASN A 33 1.89 2.64 -7.95
CA ASN A 33 2.95 3.65 -7.92
C ASN A 33 2.43 5.08 -8.00
N ILE A 34 1.11 5.27 -8.12
CA ILE A 34 0.52 6.61 -8.21
C ILE A 34 0.10 7.04 -6.81
N GLY A 35 0.75 8.09 -6.29
CA GLY A 35 0.37 8.72 -5.03
C GLY A 35 -1.00 9.41 -5.06
N ASP A 36 -1.60 9.58 -3.90
CA ASP A 36 -2.73 10.50 -3.69
C ASP A 36 -2.27 11.97 -3.78
N ASP A 37 -3.14 12.91 -3.40
CA ASP A 37 -2.85 14.35 -3.42
C ASP A 37 -1.67 14.74 -2.50
N GLU A 38 -1.28 13.87 -1.56
CA GLU A 38 -0.11 14.02 -0.68
C GLU A 38 1.12 13.21 -1.18
N GLY A 39 1.01 12.60 -2.37
CA GLY A 39 2.02 11.72 -2.94
C GLY A 39 2.14 10.36 -2.24
N ARG A 40 1.18 10.00 -1.37
CA ARG A 40 1.21 8.72 -0.64
C ARG A 40 0.70 7.62 -1.55
N THR A 41 1.53 6.63 -1.82
CA THR A 41 1.13 5.48 -2.63
C THR A 41 0.16 4.56 -1.88
N PRO A 42 -0.58 3.67 -2.57
CA PRO A 42 -1.46 2.71 -1.91
C PRO A 42 -0.73 1.85 -0.87
N LEU A 43 0.52 1.49 -1.12
CA LEU A 43 1.36 0.76 -0.17
C LEU A 43 1.66 1.59 1.08
N LEU A 44 1.99 2.88 0.95
CA LEU A 44 2.23 3.76 2.09
C LEU A 44 0.97 3.94 2.96
N VAL A 45 -0.19 4.07 2.33
CA VAL A 45 -1.47 4.12 3.05
C VAL A 45 -1.72 2.78 3.75
N ALA A 46 -1.44 1.65 3.09
CA ALA A 46 -1.67 0.33 3.66
C ALA A 46 -0.83 0.06 4.92
N VAL A 47 0.45 0.42 4.90
CA VAL A 47 1.32 0.26 6.09
C VAL A 47 0.88 1.16 7.26
N LYS A 48 0.22 2.29 6.98
CA LYS A 48 -0.35 3.19 8.01
C LYS A 48 -1.63 2.65 8.63
N LEU A 49 -2.42 1.87 7.89
CA LEU A 49 -3.61 1.18 8.41
C LEU A 49 -3.27 -0.04 9.27
N GLY A 50 -2.05 -0.58 9.13
CA GLY A 50 -1.47 -1.56 10.05
C GLY A 50 -2.03 -2.99 9.89
N SER A 51 -2.03 -3.74 11.00
CA SER A 51 -2.19 -5.21 11.00
C SER A 51 -3.53 -5.73 10.44
N LYS A 52 -4.58 -4.90 10.45
CA LYS A 52 -5.93 -5.29 9.95
C LYS A 52 -5.95 -5.63 8.46
N ILE A 53 -5.00 -5.13 7.70
CA ILE A 53 -4.91 -5.35 6.25
C ILE A 53 -3.55 -5.93 5.85
N ARG A 54 -2.90 -6.68 6.75
CA ARG A 54 -1.54 -7.24 6.55
C ARG A 54 -1.39 -7.99 5.23
N ASP A 55 -2.34 -8.83 4.85
CA ASP A 55 -2.23 -9.62 3.62
C ASP A 55 -2.34 -8.73 2.37
N LEU A 56 -3.17 -7.69 2.42
CA LEU A 56 -3.26 -6.68 1.37
C LEU A 56 -1.99 -5.83 1.30
N MET A 57 -1.44 -5.45 2.45
CA MET A 57 -0.15 -4.75 2.54
C MET A 57 0.95 -5.59 1.88
N TRP A 58 1.05 -6.89 2.18
CA TRP A 58 2.04 -7.76 1.54
C TRP A 58 1.80 -7.95 0.05
N TYR A 59 0.54 -8.09 -0.36
CA TYR A 59 0.20 -8.08 -1.78
C TYR A 59 0.69 -6.80 -2.47
N LEU A 60 0.45 -5.63 -1.86
CA LEU A 60 0.92 -4.34 -2.38
C LEU A 60 2.45 -4.27 -2.43
N THR A 61 3.15 -4.73 -1.40
CA THR A 61 4.62 -4.79 -1.40
C THR A 61 5.16 -5.55 -2.61
N LEU A 62 4.51 -6.66 -2.99
CA LEU A 62 4.90 -7.48 -4.14
C LEU A 62 4.50 -6.88 -5.49
N LYS A 63 3.56 -5.93 -5.51
CA LYS A 63 3.02 -5.32 -6.75
C LYS A 63 3.57 -3.94 -7.03
N THR A 64 4.03 -3.22 -6.00
CA THR A 64 4.64 -1.90 -6.13
C THR A 64 6.07 -2.02 -6.65
N THR A 65 6.39 -1.28 -7.70
CA THR A 65 7.75 -1.16 -8.25
C THR A 65 8.36 0.19 -7.87
N ASP A 66 9.69 0.31 -7.90
CA ASP A 66 10.38 1.58 -7.59
C ASP A 66 10.52 2.49 -8.82
N GLU A 67 9.40 2.79 -9.46
CA GLU A 67 9.39 3.57 -10.69
C GLU A 67 8.62 4.89 -10.50
N GLU A 68 8.82 5.82 -11.44
CA GLU A 68 7.98 7.01 -11.57
C GLU A 68 6.49 6.61 -11.66
N PRO A 69 5.56 7.44 -11.15
CA PRO A 69 5.74 8.84 -10.77
C PRO A 69 6.12 9.08 -9.30
N SER A 70 6.12 8.06 -8.45
CA SER A 70 6.30 8.26 -7.00
C SER A 70 7.56 7.64 -6.42
N ARG A 71 8.26 6.75 -7.15
CA ARG A 71 9.45 6.00 -6.68
C ARG A 71 9.30 5.56 -5.22
N PRO A 72 8.36 4.67 -4.90
CA PRO A 72 7.93 4.43 -3.53
C PRO A 72 9.06 4.04 -2.56
N PHE A 73 10.16 3.49 -3.05
CA PHE A 73 11.29 3.01 -2.26
C PHE A 73 12.53 3.92 -2.31
N THR A 74 12.60 4.89 -3.22
CA THR A 74 13.71 5.88 -3.30
C THR A 74 13.27 7.35 -3.27
N GLY A 75 11.98 7.62 -3.31
CA GLY A 75 11.38 8.95 -3.32
C GLY A 75 11.15 9.57 -1.93
N PRO A 76 10.42 10.71 -1.85
CA PRO A 76 10.26 11.50 -0.62
C PRO A 76 9.69 10.73 0.58
N HIS A 77 8.86 9.72 0.33
CA HIS A 77 8.22 8.91 1.38
C HIS A 77 8.95 7.60 1.68
N ALA A 78 10.08 7.31 1.03
CA ALA A 78 10.79 6.03 1.14
C ALA A 78 11.18 5.68 2.57
N GLY A 79 11.69 6.65 3.35
CA GLY A 79 12.07 6.44 4.74
C GLY A 79 10.90 5.99 5.62
N ASP A 80 9.76 6.68 5.53
CA ASP A 80 8.53 6.34 6.27
C ASP A 80 8.02 4.94 5.86
N LEU A 81 8.06 4.64 4.55
CA LEU A 81 7.64 3.35 4.03
C LEU A 81 8.51 2.21 4.57
N VAL A 82 9.84 2.31 4.44
CA VAL A 82 10.78 1.23 4.82
C VAL A 82 10.72 0.96 6.32
N ILE A 83 10.69 2.01 7.15
CA ILE A 83 10.61 1.86 8.62
C ILE A 83 9.32 1.13 9.01
N ARG A 84 8.18 1.47 8.40
CA ARG A 84 6.90 0.82 8.71
C ARG A 84 6.83 -0.61 8.21
N LEU A 85 7.37 -0.89 7.03
CA LEU A 85 7.46 -2.27 6.52
C LEU A 85 8.32 -3.13 7.44
N ALA A 86 9.49 -2.63 7.85
CA ALA A 86 10.34 -3.30 8.83
C ALA A 86 9.57 -3.58 10.13
N ALA A 87 8.95 -2.55 10.72
CA ALA A 87 8.16 -2.68 11.95
C ALA A 87 7.01 -3.71 11.81
N SER A 88 6.32 -3.74 10.66
CA SER A 88 5.22 -4.68 10.41
C SER A 88 5.64 -6.15 10.43
N GLY A 89 6.90 -6.45 10.12
CA GLY A 89 7.49 -7.79 10.23
C GLY A 89 7.70 -8.24 11.68
N TYR A 90 7.88 -7.32 12.62
CA TYR A 90 8.12 -7.62 14.03
C TYR A 90 6.83 -7.81 14.83
N VAL A 91 5.77 -7.05 14.52
CA VAL A 91 4.49 -7.06 15.27
C VAL A 91 3.68 -8.37 15.09
N GLY A 92 4.11 -9.27 14.19
CA GLY A 92 3.45 -10.56 13.92
C GLY A 92 3.88 -11.72 14.82
N LYS A 93 4.95 -11.59 15.61
CA LYS A 93 5.29 -12.60 16.62
C LYS A 93 4.39 -12.37 17.84
N ARG A 94 3.22 -13.02 17.87
CA ARG A 94 2.51 -13.22 19.13
C ARG A 94 3.47 -13.94 20.07
N GLU A 95 3.69 -13.33 21.23
CA GLU A 95 4.25 -14.00 22.39
C GLU A 95 3.34 -15.19 22.72
N HIS A 96 3.71 -16.36 22.23
CA HIS A 96 3.31 -17.60 22.87
C HIS A 96 4.16 -17.69 24.13
N ILE A 97 3.65 -17.09 25.20
CA ILE A 97 3.99 -17.49 26.56
C ILE A 97 3.63 -18.97 26.66
N ALA A 98 4.67 -19.80 26.71
CA ALA A 98 4.61 -21.22 27.01
C ALA A 98 4.19 -21.44 28.47
#